data_AF-Q5DLU3-F1
#
_entry.id   AF-Q5DLU3-F1
#
_cell.length_a   1.000
_cell.length_b   1.000
_cell.length_c   1.000
_cell.angle_alpha   90.00
_cell.angle_beta   90.00
_cell.angle_gamma   90.00
#
_symmetry.space_group_name_H-M   'P 1'
#
loop_
_entity.id
_entity.type
_entity.pdbx_description
1 polymer ?
#
loop_
_entity_poly.entity_id
_entity_poly.type
_entity_poly.pdbx_seq_one_letter_code
_entity_poly.pdbx_strand_id
1 'polypeptide(L)'
;NCNKCHIACEDTSHQCIDIVTDEMTGKERLVVREEDCVGCNLCSIVCPVEGTIEMVEIPSDQPPLSWNQRQAALAADRSCEAAQE
;
A
#
# COMPACT_ATOMS: atom_id res chain seq x y z
N ASN A 1 -3.08 -6.00 -22.40
CA ASN A 1 -3.10 -5.37 -21.06
C ASN A 1 -4.54 -4.96 -20.75
N CYS A 2 -5.09 -5.34 -19.59
CA CYS A 2 -6.49 -5.00 -19.22
C CYS A 2 -6.60 -3.71 -18.38
N ASN A 3 -5.49 -3.21 -17.83
CA ASN A 3 -5.34 -1.95 -17.08
C ASN A 3 -6.23 -1.75 -15.85
N LYS A 4 -6.91 -2.82 -15.37
CA LYS A 4 -7.80 -2.74 -14.21
C LYS A 4 -7.10 -2.32 -12.92
N CYS A 5 -5.89 -2.82 -12.68
CA CYS A 5 -5.10 -2.44 -11.50
C CYS A 5 -4.70 -0.96 -11.53
N HIS A 6 -4.30 -0.44 -12.70
CA HIS A 6 -4.00 0.99 -12.88
C HIS A 6 -5.24 1.85 -12.63
N ILE A 7 -6.39 1.54 -13.27
CA ILE A 7 -7.65 2.28 -13.07
C ILE A 7 -8.08 2.29 -11.60
N ALA A 8 -8.01 1.13 -10.92
CA ALA A 8 -8.37 1.05 -9.51
C ALA A 8 -7.45 1.90 -8.63
N CYS A 9 -6.14 1.87 -8.91
CA CYS A 9 -5.19 2.69 -8.17
C CYS A 9 -5.39 4.19 -8.40
N GLU A 10 -5.67 4.56 -9.65
CA GLU A 10 -5.80 5.94 -10.09
C GLU A 10 -7.09 6.60 -9.59
N ASP A 11 -8.24 5.96 -9.79
CA ASP A 11 -9.54 6.58 -9.52
C ASP A 11 -9.99 6.45 -8.06
N THR A 12 -9.44 5.49 -7.31
CA THR A 12 -9.99 5.10 -6.00
C THR A 12 -8.96 4.89 -4.89
N SER A 13 -7.67 5.12 -5.15
CA SER A 13 -6.61 4.88 -4.17
C SER A 13 -5.51 5.94 -4.24
N HIS A 14 -4.27 5.54 -4.53
CA HIS A 14 -3.06 6.32 -4.22
C HIS A 14 -2.18 6.61 -5.45
N GLN A 15 -2.69 6.42 -6.68
CA GLN A 15 -2.03 6.84 -7.93
C GLN A 15 -0.55 6.37 -8.06
N CYS A 16 -0.26 5.14 -7.62
CA CYS A 16 1.10 4.59 -7.51
C CYS A 16 1.44 3.51 -8.57
N ILE A 17 0.68 3.45 -9.68
CA ILE A 17 0.95 2.49 -10.77
C ILE A 17 1.24 3.23 -12.07
N ASP A 18 2.49 3.16 -12.51
CA ASP A 18 2.97 3.77 -13.75
C ASP A 18 2.79 2.87 -14.97
N ILE A 19 2.63 3.53 -16.12
CA ILE A 19 2.69 2.90 -17.44
C ILE A 19 4.09 3.16 -17.99
N VAL A 20 4.92 2.11 -18.03
CA VAL A 20 6.30 2.18 -18.50
C VAL A 20 6.43 1.44 -19.82
N THR A 21 7.14 2.03 -20.78
CA THR A 21 7.47 1.35 -22.03
C THR A 21 8.72 0.50 -21.82
N ASP A 22 8.62 -0.81 -22.11
CA ASP A 22 9.75 -1.72 -22.11
C ASP A 22 10.66 -1.44 -23.32
N GLU A 23 11.93 -1.09 -23.08
CA GLU A 23 12.86 -0.67 -24.13
C GLU A 23 13.21 -1.78 -25.13
N MET A 24 13.16 -3.05 -24.72
CA MET A 24 13.52 -4.18 -25.57
C MET A 24 12.37 -4.62 -26.48
N THR A 25 11.15 -4.56 -25.97
CA THR A 25 9.95 -5.06 -26.66
C THR A 25 9.08 -3.96 -27.25
N GLY A 26 9.28 -2.70 -26.82
CA GLY A 26 8.44 -1.54 -27.17
C GLY A 26 7.02 -1.61 -26.59
N LYS A 27 6.73 -2.57 -25.71
CA LYS A 27 5.40 -2.76 -25.13
C LYS A 27 5.27 -2.01 -23.82
N GLU A 28 4.08 -1.47 -23.57
CA GLU A 28 3.76 -0.90 -22.26
C GLU A 28 3.56 -2.02 -21.22
N ARG A 29 4.07 -1.78 -20.02
CA ARG A 29 3.86 -2.59 -18.82
C ARG A 29 3.49 -1.69 -17.65
N LEU A 30 2.73 -2.24 -16.73
CA LEU A 30 2.35 -1.55 -15.50
C LEU A 30 3.39 -1.87 -14.42
N VAL A 31 3.83 -0.84 -13.70
CA VAL A 31 4.83 -0.94 -12.64
C VAL A 31 4.32 -0.20 -11.41
N VAL A 32 4.32 -0.87 -10.25
CA VAL A 32 3.99 -0.23 -8.98
C VAL A 32 5.22 0.57 -8.52
N ARG A 33 5.04 1.84 -8.17
CA ARG A 33 6.03 2.60 -7.40
C ARG A 33 5.90 2.23 -5.93
N GLU A 34 6.83 1.41 -5.44
CA GLU A 34 6.77 0.83 -4.10
C GLU A 34 6.83 1.91 -3.00
N GLU A 35 7.53 3.01 -3.24
CA GLU A 35 7.68 4.13 -2.32
C GLU A 35 6.37 4.87 -2.03
N ASP A 36 5.44 4.90 -3.00
CA ASP A 36 4.14 5.58 -2.89
C ASP A 36 3.02 4.60 -2.53
N CYS A 37 3.27 3.29 -2.62
CA CYS A 37 2.28 2.26 -2.38
C CYS A 37 2.05 2.04 -0.87
N VAL A 38 0.84 2.33 -0.39
CA VAL A 38 0.48 2.11 1.02
C VAL A 38 0.01 0.68 1.35
N GLY A 39 0.04 -0.23 0.38
CA GLY A 39 -0.37 -1.62 0.59
C GLY A 39 -1.88 -1.84 0.75
N CYS A 40 -2.74 -1.01 0.14
CA CYS A 40 -4.20 -1.12 0.29
C CYS A 40 -4.84 -2.39 -0.31
N ASN A 41 -4.08 -3.17 -1.10
CA ASN A 41 -4.49 -4.44 -1.73
C ASN A 41 -5.56 -4.34 -2.85
N LEU A 42 -6.09 -3.16 -3.15
CA LEU A 42 -7.17 -3.02 -4.14
C LEU A 42 -6.78 -3.46 -5.56
N CYS A 43 -5.55 -3.12 -5.98
CA CYS A 43 -5.03 -3.48 -7.31
C CYS A 43 -4.89 -5.00 -7.51
N SER A 44 -4.51 -5.73 -6.46
CA SER A 44 -4.44 -7.20 -6.44
C SER A 44 -5.83 -7.82 -6.59
N ILE A 45 -6.81 -7.33 -5.80
CA ILE A 45 -8.18 -7.84 -5.78
C ILE A 45 -8.89 -7.69 -7.12
N VAL A 46 -8.68 -6.56 -7.83
CA VAL A 46 -9.35 -6.28 -9.11
C VAL A 46 -8.68 -6.97 -10.31
N CYS A 47 -7.47 -7.50 -10.14
CA CYS A 47 -6.72 -8.10 -11.24
C CYS A 47 -7.43 -9.39 -11.70
N PRO A 48 -7.78 -9.52 -12.99
CA PRO A 48 -8.50 -10.70 -13.48
C PRO A 48 -7.59 -11.93 -13.66
N VAL A 49 -6.28 -11.76 -13.52
CA VAL A 49 -5.29 -12.83 -13.67
C VAL A 49 -4.56 -13.01 -12.35
N GLU A 50 -4.75 -14.18 -11.75
CA GLU A 50 -4.12 -14.56 -10.49
C GLU A 50 -2.59 -14.58 -10.61
N GLY A 51 -1.90 -14.20 -9.54
CA GLY A 51 -0.43 -14.17 -9.48
C GLY A 51 0.23 -13.06 -10.30
N THR A 52 -0.53 -12.15 -10.92
CA THR A 52 0.05 -11.00 -11.65
C THR A 52 0.63 -9.94 -10.69
N ILE A 53 0.01 -9.79 -9.51
CA ILE A 53 0.42 -8.84 -8.47
C ILE A 53 0.63 -9.64 -7.19
N GLU A 54 1.73 -9.39 -6.51
CA GLU A 54 2.08 -10.01 -5.23
C GLU A 54 2.15 -8.94 -4.15
N MET A 55 1.54 -9.21 -3.00
CA MET A 55 1.64 -8.36 -1.81
C MET A 55 2.80 -8.87 -0.97
N VAL A 56 3.85 -8.06 -0.85
CA VAL A 56 5.07 -8.40 -0.12
C VAL A 56 5.05 -7.73 1.25
N GLU A 57 5.41 -8.48 2.29
CA GLU A 57 5.53 -7.94 3.65
C GLU A 57 6.75 -7.02 3.76
N ILE A 58 6.54 -5.80 4.26
CA ILE A 58 7.61 -4.85 4.55
C ILE A 58 7.95 -4.98 6.04
N PRO A 59 9.21 -5.25 6.42
CA PRO A 59 9.59 -5.40 7.81
C PRO A 59 9.35 -4.11 8.59
N SER A 60 8.72 -4.25 9.76
CA SER A 60 8.50 -3.17 10.71
C SER A 60 9.37 -3.38 11.94
N ASP A 61 9.92 -2.30 12.48
CA ASP A 61 10.64 -2.30 13.76
C ASP A 61 9.68 -2.28 14.96
N GLN A 62 8.38 -2.04 14.71
CA GLN A 62 7.36 -1.98 15.73
C GLN A 62 6.93 -3.39 16.17
N PRO A 63 6.74 -3.62 17.47
CA PRO A 63 6.21 -4.89 17.95
C PRO A 63 4.77 -5.09 17.45
N PRO A 64 4.34 -6.35 17.22
CA PRO A 64 2.96 -6.63 16.88
C PRO A 64 2.04 -6.24 18.04
N LEU A 65 1.00 -5.46 17.73
CA LEU A 65 0.01 -5.02 18.70
C LEU A 65 -1.39 -5.42 18.24
N SER A 66 -2.17 -6.00 19.16
CA SER A 66 -3.62 -6.01 19.01
C SER A 66 -4.19 -4.60 19.09
N TRP A 67 -5.42 -4.43 18.60
CA TRP A 67 -6.11 -3.14 18.68
C TRP A 67 -6.20 -2.59 20.12
N ASN A 68 -6.52 -3.46 21.09
CA ASN A 68 -6.61 -3.06 22.50
C ASN A 68 -5.26 -2.57 23.05
N GLN A 69 -4.16 -3.23 22.68
CA GLN A 69 -2.81 -2.80 23.08
C GLN A 69 -2.45 -1.46 22.43
N ARG A 70 -2.80 -1.25 21.16
CA ARG A 70 -2.56 0.03 20.47
C ARG A 70 -3.36 1.18 21.09
N GLN A 71 -4.63 0.95 21.44
CA GLN A 71 -5.45 1.95 22.13
C GLN A 71 -4.87 2.31 23.50
N ALA A 72 -4.42 1.32 24.27
CA ALA A 72 -3.78 1.55 25.56
C ALA A 72 -2.47 2.35 25.41
N ALA A 73 -1.64 2.02 24.42
CA ALA A 73 -0.40 2.75 24.13
C ALA A 73 -0.68 4.22 23.77
N LEU A 74 -1.66 4.49 22.90
CA LEU A 74 -2.05 5.85 22.53
C LEU A 74 -2.64 6.64 23.73
N ALA A 75 -3.39 5.98 24.60
CA ALA A 75 -3.93 6.62 25.81
C ALA A 75 -2.81 6.95 26.82
N ALA A 76 -1.82 6.08 26.97
CA ALA A 76 -0.66 6.31 27.81
C ALA A 76 0.20 7.49 27.30
N ASP A 77 0.41 7.58 25.99
CA ASP A 77 1.18 8.66 25.36
C ASP A 77 0.52 10.04 25.58
N ARG A 78 -0.81 10.14 25.37
CA ARG A 78 -1.59 11.37 25.63
C ARG A 78 -1.60 11.81 27.10
N SER A 79 -1.40 10.89 28.04
CA SER A 79 -1.38 11.21 29.46
C SER A 79 -0.14 12.03 29.89
N CYS A 80 0.91 12.05 29.07
CA CYS A 80 2.10 12.86 29.32
C CYS A 80 1.92 14.34 28.90
N GLU A 81 1.17 14.62 27.82
CA GLU A 81 0.89 15.99 27.37
C GLU A 81 -0.12 16.71 28.28
N ALA A 82 -1.07 15.99 28.86
CA ALA A 82 -2.08 16.56 29.75
C ALA A 82 -1.57 16.93 31.16
N ALA A 83 -0.32 16.58 31.49
CA ALA A 83 0.30 16.88 32.79
C ALA A 83 1.23 18.11 32.75
N GLN A 84 1.26 18.87 31.65
CA GLN A 84 2.13 20.04 31.44
C GLN A 84 1.40 21.40 31.46
N GLU A 85 0.18 21.47 32.00
CA GLU A 85 -0.50 22.73 32.35
C GLU A 85 -0.67 22.89 33.88
#